data_AF-A0A1Z8Z380-F1
#
_entry.id   AF-A0A1Z8Z380-F1
#
_cell.length_a   1.000
_cell.length_b   1.000
_cell.length_c   1.000
_cell.angle_alpha   90.00
_cell.angle_beta   90.00
_cell.angle_gamma   90.00
#
_symmetry.space_group_name_H-M   'P 1'
#
loop_
_entity.id
_entity.type
_entity.pdbx_description
1 polymer ?
#
loop_
_entity_poly.entity_id
_entity_poly.type
_entity_poly.pdbx_seq_one_letter_code
_entity_poly.pdbx_strand_id
1 'polypeptide(L)'
;MISKYKNIGIFGKPNDSTLGSIIKDIVKTISDTLNGANIFLDEELANTLKHPVVCEEKNLQFDVVTLNMMKNSIDLAIVIGGDGTLLGVARQLAINGVHILGINHGRLGFTADLDVRDIHKQLAHLLVGRGIVESRDMLDVNILRTKKRGHTEVIFKSVALNDAVVNRGVISNIIELDVLVGNTYVQTIRGDGLIVCTPTGSTAYALSANGPIIHPMLSSLALIPLAPQALSSRPINLPADLEIKIIIKDGRGTVLHCDMQTIAELKDEDIISVKKSEHTVKLLHPKSYDYFSVLRKKLNWSANPSSRKKQSNTNGGALG
;
A
#
# COMPACT_ATOMS: atom_id res chain seq x y z
N MET A 1 -12.44 3.77 -31.29
CA MET A 1 -12.75 3.83 -29.85
C MET A 1 -11.86 4.92 -29.25
N ILE A 2 -12.42 5.87 -28.51
CA ILE A 2 -11.61 6.88 -27.81
C ILE A 2 -10.84 6.13 -26.71
N SER A 3 -9.50 6.15 -26.78
CA SER A 3 -8.68 5.53 -25.74
C SER A 3 -8.98 6.18 -24.39
N LYS A 4 -9.27 5.37 -23.37
CA LYS A 4 -9.53 5.88 -22.00
C LYS A 4 -8.26 6.45 -21.37
N TYR A 5 -7.09 5.98 -21.81
CA TYR A 5 -5.78 6.32 -21.26
C TYR A 5 -4.84 6.76 -22.38
N LYS A 6 -4.22 7.93 -22.24
CA LYS A 6 -3.32 8.50 -23.24
C LYS A 6 -1.87 8.46 -22.78
N ASN A 7 -1.62 8.64 -21.49
CA ASN A 7 -0.28 8.76 -20.93
C ASN A 7 -0.10 7.72 -19.82
N ILE A 8 0.68 6.68 -20.10
CA ILE A 8 0.78 5.51 -19.25
C ILE A 8 2.17 5.44 -18.63
N GLY A 9 2.24 5.44 -17.31
CA GLY A 9 3.46 5.22 -16.55
C GLY A 9 3.64 3.75 -16.17
N ILE A 10 4.85 3.23 -16.28
CA ILE A 10 5.22 1.87 -15.87
C ILE A 10 6.24 1.97 -14.72
N PHE A 11 5.89 1.37 -13.58
CA PHE A 11 6.67 1.34 -12.36
C PHE A 11 6.90 -0.11 -11.95
N GLY A 12 7.94 -0.36 -11.16
CA GLY A 12 8.27 -1.72 -10.76
C GLY A 12 9.12 -1.77 -9.51
N LYS A 13 9.28 -2.97 -8.98
CA LYS A 13 10.15 -3.20 -7.83
C LYS A 13 11.61 -2.87 -8.21
N PRO A 14 12.30 -1.97 -7.46
CA PRO A 14 13.72 -1.72 -7.68
C PRO A 14 14.56 -2.99 -7.50
N ASN A 15 15.64 -3.11 -8.26
CA ASN A 15 16.61 -4.20 -8.20
C ASN A 15 16.08 -5.60 -8.57
N ASP A 16 14.90 -5.70 -9.19
CA ASP A 16 14.40 -6.96 -9.75
C ASP A 16 14.65 -7.03 -11.27
N SER A 17 15.75 -7.67 -11.67
CA SER A 17 16.14 -7.82 -13.07
C SER A 17 15.23 -8.76 -13.86
N THR A 18 14.33 -9.51 -13.21
CA THR A 18 13.42 -10.45 -13.86
C THR A 18 12.22 -9.75 -14.54
N LEU A 19 12.04 -8.45 -14.30
CA LEU A 19 10.91 -7.68 -14.83
C LEU A 19 11.03 -7.35 -16.33
N GLY A 20 12.19 -7.58 -16.95
CA GLY A 20 12.45 -7.19 -18.33
C GLY A 20 11.47 -7.77 -19.35
N SER A 21 11.17 -9.08 -19.27
CA SER A 21 10.19 -9.71 -20.18
C SER A 21 8.77 -9.19 -19.95
N ILE A 22 8.41 -8.97 -18.69
CA ILE A 22 7.08 -8.48 -18.29
C ILE A 22 6.82 -7.09 -18.85
N ILE A 23 7.83 -6.21 -18.79
CA ILE A 23 7.72 -4.86 -19.33
C ILE A 23 7.56 -4.91 -20.86
N LYS A 24 8.28 -5.81 -21.55
CA LYS A 24 8.08 -6.01 -22.99
C LYS A 24 6.65 -6.41 -23.30
N ASP A 25 6.08 -7.35 -22.56
CA ASP A 25 4.70 -7.79 -22.74
C ASP A 25 3.69 -6.67 -22.48
N ILE A 26 3.93 -5.83 -21.46
CA ILE A 26 3.09 -4.67 -21.14
C ILE A 26 3.16 -3.63 -22.25
N VAL A 27 4.36 -3.20 -22.66
CA VAL A 27 4.56 -2.19 -23.70
C VAL A 27 3.94 -2.67 -25.02
N LYS A 28 4.19 -3.92 -25.41
CA LYS A 28 3.59 -4.51 -26.60
C LYS A 28 2.06 -4.51 -26.52
N THR A 29 1.50 -4.96 -25.40
CA THR A 29 0.04 -4.99 -25.21
C THR A 29 -0.57 -3.58 -25.27
N ILE A 30 0.11 -2.56 -24.73
CA ILE A 30 -0.32 -1.16 -24.84
C ILE A 30 -0.31 -0.72 -26.31
N SER A 31 0.80 -0.92 -27.02
CA SER A 31 0.94 -0.51 -28.42
C SER A 31 -0.06 -1.21 -29.35
N ASP A 32 -0.34 -2.49 -29.11
CA ASP A 32 -1.31 -3.27 -29.91
C ASP A 32 -2.77 -2.86 -29.61
N THR A 33 -3.04 -2.32 -28.42
CA THR A 33 -4.41 -2.01 -27.96
C THR A 33 -4.77 -0.53 -28.15
N LEU A 34 -3.82 0.38 -27.94
CA LEU A 34 -4.03 1.83 -27.89
C LEU A 34 -3.17 2.54 -28.94
N ASN A 35 -3.80 3.00 -30.01
CA ASN A 35 -3.12 3.82 -31.02
C ASN A 35 -2.73 5.19 -30.45
N GLY A 36 -1.43 5.48 -30.41
CA GLY A 36 -0.89 6.79 -30.03
C GLY A 36 -0.84 7.07 -28.53
N ALA A 37 -0.82 6.02 -27.69
CA ALA A 37 -0.53 6.18 -26.26
C ALA A 37 0.95 6.53 -26.05
N ASN A 38 1.23 7.49 -25.17
CA ASN A 38 2.57 7.79 -24.70
C ASN A 38 2.90 6.87 -23.52
N ILE A 39 4.04 6.20 -23.60
CA ILE A 39 4.49 5.25 -22.58
C ILE A 39 5.72 5.82 -21.89
N PHE A 40 5.68 5.88 -20.57
CA PHE A 40 6.76 6.37 -19.73
C PHE A 40 7.24 5.24 -18.81
N LEU A 41 8.54 4.97 -18.79
CA LEU A 41 9.16 4.02 -17.88
C LEU A 41 9.85 4.78 -16.74
N ASP A 42 9.57 4.39 -15.51
CA ASP A 42 10.21 4.99 -14.34
C ASP A 42 11.74 4.78 -14.38
N GLU A 43 12.48 5.84 -14.06
CA GLU A 43 13.95 5.85 -14.13
C GLU A 43 14.62 4.83 -13.20
N GLU A 44 14.09 4.63 -11.98
CA GLU A 44 14.66 3.63 -11.05
C GLU A 44 14.49 2.21 -11.59
N LEU A 45 13.34 1.93 -12.20
CA LEU A 45 13.07 0.68 -12.90
C LEU A 45 13.98 0.51 -14.13
N ALA A 46 14.17 1.55 -14.93
CA ALA A 46 15.04 1.50 -16.11
C ALA A 46 16.50 1.22 -15.73
N ASN A 47 17.00 1.85 -14.66
CA ASN A 47 18.34 1.64 -14.13
C ASN A 47 18.55 0.19 -13.65
N THR A 48 17.55 -0.38 -12.99
CA THR A 48 17.57 -1.78 -12.53
C THR A 48 17.78 -2.78 -13.67
N LEU A 49 17.15 -2.53 -14.82
CA LEU A 49 17.13 -3.45 -15.94
C LEU A 49 18.41 -3.41 -16.79
N LYS A 50 19.36 -2.50 -16.49
CA LYS A 50 20.50 -2.20 -17.35
C LYS A 50 20.02 -1.99 -18.79
N HIS A 51 19.22 -0.93 -18.96
CA HIS A 51 18.59 -0.34 -20.15
C HIS A 51 18.73 -1.04 -21.54
N PRO A 52 19.91 -1.44 -22.06
CA PRO A 52 20.02 -2.15 -23.33
C PRO A 52 19.15 -3.41 -23.52
N VAL A 53 18.84 -4.21 -22.49
CA VAL A 53 18.13 -5.51 -22.68
C VAL A 53 16.64 -5.36 -23.09
N VAL A 54 16.01 -4.21 -22.79
CA VAL A 54 14.62 -3.94 -23.20
C VAL A 54 14.55 -3.34 -24.61
N CYS A 55 15.62 -2.67 -25.06
CA CYS A 55 15.66 -1.89 -26.30
C CYS A 55 16.19 -2.65 -27.54
N GLU A 56 16.60 -3.92 -27.42
CA GLU A 56 17.10 -4.71 -28.56
C GLU A 56 16.03 -5.01 -29.62
N GLU A 57 14.73 -4.91 -29.28
CA GLU A 57 13.66 -4.92 -30.26
C GLU A 57 13.38 -3.51 -30.78
N LYS A 58 13.68 -3.26 -32.07
CA LYS A 58 13.56 -1.97 -32.78
C LYS A 58 12.15 -1.32 -32.78
N ASN A 59 11.15 -1.93 -32.13
CA ASN A 59 9.74 -1.54 -32.20
C ASN A 59 9.10 -1.13 -30.87
N LEU A 60 9.81 -1.17 -29.74
CA LEU A 60 9.29 -0.70 -28.46
C LEU A 60 9.65 0.79 -28.27
N GLN A 61 8.64 1.66 -28.15
CA GLN A 61 8.81 3.10 -27.92
C GLN A 61 8.27 3.47 -26.54
N PHE A 62 9.14 3.99 -25.68
CA PHE A 62 8.79 4.58 -24.39
C PHE A 62 9.88 5.59 -24.00
N ASP A 63 9.51 6.59 -23.19
CA ASP A 63 10.44 7.56 -22.63
C ASP A 63 10.81 7.16 -21.19
N VAL A 64 12.09 7.25 -20.82
CA VAL A 64 12.52 7.05 -19.43
C VAL A 64 12.45 8.38 -18.69
N VAL A 65 11.65 8.42 -17.62
CA VAL A 65 11.33 9.66 -16.91
C VAL A 65 11.21 9.38 -15.42
N THR A 66 11.62 10.32 -14.57
CA THR A 66 11.41 10.21 -13.12
C THR A 66 9.93 10.34 -12.75
N LEU A 67 9.48 9.67 -11.69
CA LEU A 67 8.10 9.82 -11.17
C LEU A 67 7.70 11.29 -11.02
N ASN A 68 8.58 12.15 -10.49
CA ASN A 68 8.30 13.56 -10.28
C ASN A 68 8.01 14.35 -11.57
N MET A 69 8.65 13.99 -12.68
CA MET A 69 8.44 14.64 -13.98
C MET A 69 7.16 14.14 -14.66
N MET A 70 6.80 12.86 -14.50
CA MET A 70 5.66 12.26 -15.19
C MET A 70 4.33 12.30 -14.41
N LYS A 71 4.34 12.45 -13.08
CA LYS A 71 3.13 12.32 -12.22
C LYS A 71 1.96 13.24 -12.59
N ASN A 72 2.25 14.40 -13.17
CA ASN A 72 1.23 15.38 -13.60
C ASN A 72 0.69 15.12 -15.01
N SER A 73 1.32 14.20 -15.75
CA SER A 73 1.04 13.95 -17.17
C SER A 73 0.34 12.61 -17.39
N ILE A 74 0.60 11.61 -16.54
CA ILE A 74 0.04 10.27 -16.67
C ILE A 74 -1.42 10.19 -16.20
N ASP A 75 -2.20 9.33 -16.84
CA ASP A 75 -3.60 9.02 -16.48
C ASP A 75 -3.78 7.56 -16.02
N LEU A 76 -2.79 6.71 -16.28
CA LEU A 76 -2.67 5.34 -15.78
C LEU A 76 -1.25 5.07 -15.29
N ALA A 77 -1.13 4.45 -14.12
CA ALA A 77 0.10 3.88 -13.59
C ALA A 77 -0.02 2.36 -13.51
N ILE A 78 0.85 1.65 -14.21
CA ILE A 78 0.98 0.18 -14.13
C ILE A 78 2.15 -0.12 -13.21
N VAL A 79 1.88 -0.79 -12.09
CA VAL A 79 2.89 -1.07 -11.06
C VAL A 79 3.15 -2.57 -10.98
N ILE A 80 4.38 -2.98 -11.25
CA ILE A 80 4.80 -4.38 -11.30
C ILE A 80 5.52 -4.74 -9.99
N GLY A 81 4.92 -5.58 -9.17
CA GLY A 81 5.52 -6.00 -7.90
C GLY A 81 4.50 -6.44 -6.86
N GLY A 82 4.89 -6.35 -5.60
CA GLY A 82 4.00 -6.66 -4.46
C GLY A 82 3.34 -5.40 -3.89
N ASP A 83 2.61 -5.60 -2.78
CA ASP A 83 1.87 -4.53 -2.09
C ASP A 83 2.77 -3.33 -1.72
N GLY A 84 4.02 -3.57 -1.30
CA GLY A 84 4.96 -2.49 -0.93
C GLY A 84 5.35 -1.57 -2.10
N THR A 85 5.54 -2.14 -3.30
CA THR A 85 5.84 -1.37 -4.52
C THR A 85 4.63 -0.54 -4.92
N LEU A 86 3.45 -1.16 -4.93
CA LEU A 86 2.18 -0.48 -5.23
C LEU A 86 1.92 0.65 -4.23
N LEU A 87 2.13 0.41 -2.94
CA LEU A 87 1.97 1.39 -1.87
C LEU A 87 2.85 2.63 -2.10
N GLY A 88 4.12 2.43 -2.43
CA GLY A 88 5.07 3.52 -2.66
C GLY A 88 4.70 4.41 -3.84
N VAL A 89 4.23 3.81 -4.94
CA VAL A 89 3.78 4.56 -6.13
C VAL A 89 2.42 5.22 -5.87
N ALA A 90 1.49 4.48 -5.28
CA ALA A 90 0.11 4.92 -5.08
C ALA A 90 0.02 6.19 -4.22
N ARG A 91 0.78 6.26 -3.12
CA ARG A 91 0.81 7.46 -2.25
C ARG A 91 1.24 8.72 -3.00
N GLN A 92 2.19 8.60 -3.91
CA GLN A 92 2.75 9.73 -4.65
C GLN A 92 1.82 10.20 -5.78
N LEU A 93 1.02 9.29 -6.35
CA LEU A 93 0.12 9.58 -7.47
C LEU A 93 -1.33 9.88 -7.05
N ALA A 94 -1.71 9.61 -5.80
CA ALA A 94 -3.07 9.83 -5.30
C ALA A 94 -3.54 11.27 -5.48
N ILE A 95 -2.67 12.25 -5.22
CA ILE A 95 -2.96 13.68 -5.38
C ILE A 95 -3.28 14.07 -6.83
N ASN A 96 -2.73 13.34 -7.80
CA ASN A 96 -2.96 13.55 -9.22
C ASN A 96 -4.21 12.83 -9.74
N GLY A 97 -4.84 11.99 -8.90
CA GLY A 97 -6.04 11.25 -9.28
C GLY A 97 -5.83 10.19 -10.36
N VAL A 98 -4.57 9.74 -10.54
CA VAL A 98 -4.14 8.73 -11.52
C VAL A 98 -4.75 7.37 -11.18
N HIS A 99 -5.23 6.65 -12.18
CA HIS A 99 -5.66 5.25 -11.99
C HIS A 99 -4.45 4.34 -11.84
N ILE A 100 -4.47 3.43 -10.89
CA ILE A 100 -3.33 2.55 -10.56
C ILE A 100 -3.74 1.10 -10.79
N LEU A 101 -2.99 0.40 -11.64
CA LEU A 101 -3.13 -1.02 -11.90
C LEU A 101 -1.95 -1.77 -11.31
N GLY A 102 -2.20 -2.64 -10.34
CA GLY A 102 -1.19 -3.53 -9.78
C GLY A 102 -1.06 -4.83 -10.56
N ILE A 103 0.15 -5.14 -11.02
CA ILE A 103 0.52 -6.42 -11.60
C ILE A 103 1.38 -7.16 -10.59
N ASN A 104 0.84 -8.27 -10.08
CA ASN A 104 1.53 -9.07 -9.09
C ASN A 104 2.67 -9.87 -9.74
N HIS A 105 3.89 -9.62 -9.27
CA HIS A 105 5.07 -10.40 -9.60
C HIS A 105 5.66 -11.04 -8.33
N GLY A 106 5.49 -12.35 -8.18
CA GLY A 106 5.92 -13.10 -6.99
C GLY A 106 4.76 -13.48 -6.06
N ARG A 107 4.86 -13.12 -4.77
CA ARG A 107 3.83 -13.47 -3.78
C ARG A 107 2.57 -12.62 -4.00
N LEU A 108 1.41 -13.28 -4.14
CA LEU A 108 0.10 -12.63 -4.23
C LEU A 108 -0.01 -11.50 -3.21
N GLY A 109 -0.43 -10.31 -3.64
CA GLY A 109 -0.71 -9.08 -2.88
C GLY A 109 -2.19 -8.93 -2.52
N PHE A 110 -2.55 -8.05 -1.58
CA PHE A 110 -3.95 -7.66 -1.32
C PHE A 110 -4.45 -6.60 -2.31
N THR A 111 -3.51 -5.91 -2.98
CA THR A 111 -3.79 -4.69 -3.76
C THR A 111 -3.39 -4.83 -5.24
N ALA A 112 -2.67 -5.90 -5.60
CA ALA A 112 -2.27 -6.20 -6.97
C ALA A 112 -3.07 -7.38 -7.51
N ASP A 113 -3.90 -7.13 -8.51
CA ASP A 113 -4.96 -8.06 -8.95
C ASP A 113 -4.65 -8.78 -10.25
N LEU A 114 -3.77 -8.21 -11.08
CA LEU A 114 -3.40 -8.80 -12.35
C LEU A 114 -2.26 -9.80 -12.14
N ASP A 115 -2.48 -11.05 -12.51
CA ASP A 115 -1.40 -12.03 -12.60
C ASP A 115 -0.59 -11.78 -13.86
N VAL A 116 0.75 -11.86 -13.76
CA VAL A 116 1.66 -11.71 -14.89
C VAL A 116 1.30 -12.62 -16.08
N ARG A 117 0.74 -13.82 -15.80
CA ARG A 117 0.35 -14.79 -16.83
C ARG A 117 -0.86 -14.34 -17.66
N ASP A 118 -1.63 -13.39 -17.16
CA ASP A 118 -2.87 -12.91 -17.77
C ASP A 118 -2.74 -11.53 -18.43
N ILE A 119 -1.52 -10.96 -18.47
CA ILE A 119 -1.25 -9.60 -18.96
C ILE A 119 -1.90 -9.35 -20.33
N HIS A 120 -1.58 -10.15 -21.35
CA HIS A 120 -2.06 -9.89 -22.71
C HIS A 120 -3.58 -9.79 -22.83
N LYS A 121 -4.32 -10.66 -22.13
CA LYS A 121 -5.79 -10.71 -22.23
C LYS A 121 -6.46 -9.67 -21.34
N GLN A 122 -6.04 -9.58 -20.08
CA GLN A 122 -6.72 -8.74 -19.11
C GLN A 122 -6.29 -7.26 -19.21
N LEU A 123 -5.02 -6.98 -19.49
CA LEU A 123 -4.53 -5.61 -19.66
C LEU A 123 -5.22 -4.93 -20.85
N ALA A 124 -5.34 -5.62 -21.99
CA ALA A 124 -6.03 -5.06 -23.17
C ALA A 124 -7.47 -4.63 -22.84
N HIS A 125 -8.21 -5.44 -22.08
CA HIS A 125 -9.56 -5.07 -21.63
C HIS A 125 -9.57 -3.86 -20.69
N LEU A 126 -8.62 -3.78 -19.76
CA LEU A 126 -8.50 -2.67 -18.82
C LEU A 126 -8.18 -1.35 -19.55
N LEU A 127 -7.28 -1.39 -20.52
CA LEU A 127 -6.86 -0.23 -21.33
C LEU A 127 -8.02 0.37 -22.14
N VAL A 128 -8.93 -0.46 -22.65
CA VAL A 128 -10.14 0.01 -23.36
C VAL A 128 -11.32 0.33 -22.42
N GLY A 129 -11.05 0.46 -21.12
CA GLY A 129 -12.02 0.93 -20.13
C GLY A 129 -13.00 -0.13 -19.61
N ARG A 130 -12.73 -1.43 -19.83
CA ARG A 130 -13.58 -2.52 -19.32
C ARG A 130 -13.22 -2.97 -17.89
N GLY A 131 -12.55 -2.12 -17.12
CA GLY A 131 -12.26 -2.35 -15.69
C GLY A 131 -13.23 -1.64 -14.75
N ILE A 132 -13.07 -1.91 -13.45
CA ILE A 132 -13.76 -1.24 -12.35
C ILE A 132 -12.73 -0.38 -11.62
N VAL A 133 -13.08 0.87 -11.30
CA VAL A 133 -12.23 1.75 -10.49
C VAL A 133 -12.76 1.75 -9.06
N GLU A 134 -11.93 1.32 -8.12
CA GLU A 134 -12.22 1.36 -6.68
C GLU A 134 -11.41 2.50 -6.04
N SER A 135 -12.07 3.33 -5.22
CA SER A 135 -11.39 4.40 -4.47
C SER A 135 -11.08 3.92 -3.06
N ARG A 136 -9.83 4.10 -2.63
CA ARG A 136 -9.35 3.74 -1.29
C ARG A 136 -9.02 5.01 -0.51
N ASP A 137 -9.64 5.13 0.66
CA ASP A 137 -9.38 6.21 1.60
C ASP A 137 -7.91 6.17 2.07
N MET A 138 -7.35 7.36 2.30
CA MET A 138 -6.02 7.56 2.86
C MET A 138 -6.10 8.37 4.17
N LEU A 139 -5.01 8.36 4.93
CA LEU A 139 -4.79 9.21 6.10
C LEU A 139 -3.98 10.44 5.70
N ASP A 140 -4.37 11.60 6.22
CA ASP A 140 -3.48 12.73 6.42
C ASP A 140 -2.93 12.68 7.84
N VAL A 141 -1.61 12.81 7.97
CA VAL A 141 -0.90 12.67 9.23
C VAL A 141 0.00 13.87 9.46
N ASN A 142 -0.23 14.58 10.56
CA ASN A 142 0.52 15.77 10.93
C ASN A 142 1.10 15.63 12.33
N ILE A 143 2.34 16.10 12.55
CA ILE A 143 2.88 16.28 13.89
C ILE A 143 2.84 17.78 14.22
N LEU A 144 2.13 18.11 15.30
CA LEU A 144 2.09 19.45 15.87
C LEU A 144 2.99 19.51 17.10
N ARG A 145 3.85 20.53 17.16
CA ARG A 145 4.77 20.74 18.28
C ARG A 145 4.67 22.17 18.79
N THR A 146 4.50 22.33 20.10
CA THR A 146 4.53 23.63 20.76
C THR A 146 5.97 24.01 21.11
N LYS A 147 6.46 25.11 20.54
CA LYS A 147 7.79 25.65 20.85
C LYS A 147 7.79 26.37 22.19
N LYS A 148 8.99 26.62 22.74
CA LYS A 148 9.22 27.33 24.02
C LYS A 148 8.52 28.70 24.15
N ARG A 149 8.11 29.32 23.04
CA ARG A 149 7.37 30.60 23.01
C ARG A 149 5.84 30.43 23.02
N GLY A 150 5.33 29.22 23.24
CA GLY A 150 3.89 28.91 23.26
C GLY A 150 3.24 28.79 21.87
N HIS A 151 4.00 28.91 20.78
CA HIS A 151 3.49 28.75 19.42
C HIS A 151 3.51 27.28 19.00
N THR A 152 2.36 26.76 18.57
CA THR A 152 2.21 25.42 17.99
C THR A 152 2.34 25.51 16.48
N GLU A 153 3.25 24.71 15.91
CA GLU A 153 3.44 24.61 14.46
C GLU A 153 3.37 23.16 13.98
N VAL A 154 3.06 22.96 12.71
CA VAL A 154 3.13 21.64 12.06
C VAL A 154 4.58 21.41 11.61
N ILE A 155 5.25 20.44 12.23
CA ILE A 155 6.66 20.12 11.96
C ILE A 155 6.85 18.98 10.95
N PHE A 156 5.79 18.23 10.68
CA PHE A 156 5.80 17.08 9.78
C PHE A 156 4.41 16.92 9.15
N LYS A 157 4.39 16.55 7.87
CA LYS A 157 3.19 16.21 7.11
C LYS A 157 3.45 14.97 6.27
N SER A 158 2.53 14.03 6.29
CA SER A 158 2.57 12.87 5.41
C SER A 158 1.18 12.35 5.11
N VAL A 159 1.09 11.48 4.11
CA VAL A 159 -0.09 10.70 3.80
C VAL A 159 0.21 9.21 3.94
N ALA A 160 -0.80 8.42 4.32
CA ALA A 160 -0.68 6.97 4.41
C ALA A 160 -1.91 6.29 3.80
N LEU A 161 -1.72 5.26 2.97
CA LEU A 161 -2.80 4.42 2.46
C LEU A 161 -3.20 3.34 3.46
N ASN A 162 -2.24 2.75 4.18
CA ASN A 162 -2.52 1.73 5.18
C ASN A 162 -2.65 2.34 6.57
N ASP A 163 -1.54 2.86 7.12
CA ASP A 163 -1.48 3.17 8.54
C ASP A 163 -0.48 4.27 8.94
N ALA A 164 -0.82 4.92 10.05
CA ALA A 164 0.07 5.71 10.88
C ALA A 164 0.31 4.94 12.19
N VAL A 165 1.57 4.66 12.47
CA VAL A 165 2.00 3.83 13.60
C VAL A 165 2.88 4.67 14.50
N VAL A 166 2.41 4.95 15.71
CA VAL A 166 3.26 5.47 16.78
C VAL A 166 3.81 4.27 17.54
N ASN A 167 5.13 4.09 17.55
CA ASN A 167 5.77 2.99 18.28
C ASN A 167 6.93 3.48 19.13
N ARG A 168 7.23 2.69 20.16
CA ARG A 168 8.41 2.89 20.98
C ARG A 168 9.69 2.72 20.16
N GLY A 169 10.69 3.56 20.41
CA GLY A 169 11.99 3.46 19.75
C GLY A 169 12.83 2.28 20.25
N VAL A 170 13.95 2.01 19.57
CA VAL A 170 14.87 0.89 19.88
C VAL A 170 15.38 0.91 21.33
N ILE A 171 15.55 2.11 21.90
CA ILE A 171 16.15 2.32 23.23
C ILE A 171 15.06 2.55 24.30
N SER A 172 13.80 2.76 23.92
CA SER A 172 12.78 3.21 24.87
C SER A 172 12.05 2.08 25.58
N ASN A 173 11.72 2.34 26.84
CA ASN A 173 10.76 1.58 27.62
C ASN A 173 9.34 1.72 27.03
N ILE A 174 8.38 1.11 27.70
CA ILE A 174 6.94 1.31 27.47
C ILE A 174 6.64 2.80 27.36
N ILE A 175 5.86 3.17 26.34
CA ILE A 175 5.46 4.55 26.07
C ILE A 175 4.04 4.80 26.58
N GLU A 176 3.77 6.07 26.93
CA GLU A 176 2.48 6.53 27.40
C GLU A 176 1.87 7.54 26.40
N LEU A 177 0.67 7.24 25.92
CA LEU A 177 -0.02 7.97 24.86
C LEU A 177 -1.43 8.35 25.31
N ASP A 178 -1.78 9.62 25.30
CA ASP A 178 -3.18 10.03 25.43
C ASP A 178 -3.85 10.05 24.06
N VAL A 179 -5.02 9.42 23.95
CA VAL A 179 -5.77 9.31 22.70
C VAL A 179 -7.08 10.07 22.82
N LEU A 180 -7.31 10.97 21.87
CA LEU A 180 -8.55 11.71 21.72
C LEU A 180 -9.15 11.44 20.34
N VAL A 181 -10.48 11.43 20.27
CA VAL A 181 -11.26 11.37 19.03
C VAL A 181 -12.13 12.62 18.98
N GLY A 182 -11.92 13.44 17.96
CA GLY A 182 -12.40 14.82 17.92
C GLY A 182 -11.84 15.64 19.09
N ASN A 183 -12.73 15.99 20.02
CA ASN A 183 -12.39 16.69 21.27
C ASN A 183 -12.62 15.84 22.52
N THR A 184 -12.90 14.54 22.35
CA THR A 184 -13.23 13.63 23.43
C THR A 184 -12.05 12.75 23.77
N TYR A 185 -11.62 12.78 25.03
CA TYR A 185 -10.64 11.83 25.57
C TYR A 185 -11.21 10.40 25.55
N VAL A 186 -10.42 9.45 25.05
CA VAL A 186 -10.82 8.03 24.95
C VAL A 186 -10.09 7.20 26.00
N GLN A 187 -8.76 7.19 25.96
CA GLN A 187 -7.93 6.42 26.88
C GLN A 187 -6.49 6.91 26.87
N THR A 188 -5.76 6.55 27.93
CA THR A 188 -4.30 6.58 27.97
C THR A 188 -3.79 5.17 27.72
N ILE A 189 -2.95 5.01 26.70
CA ILE A 189 -2.32 3.73 26.34
C ILE A 189 -0.93 3.69 26.94
N ARG A 190 -0.63 2.66 27.72
CA ARG A 190 0.72 2.28 28.13
C ARG A 190 1.08 0.96 27.46
N GLY A 191 2.01 0.98 26.52
CA GLY A 191 2.38 -0.21 25.73
C GLY A 191 3.54 0.02 24.77
N ASP A 192 3.58 -0.79 23.71
CA ASP A 192 4.54 -0.63 22.61
C ASP A 192 4.14 0.49 21.64
N GLY A 193 2.85 0.87 21.61
CA GLY A 193 2.35 1.96 20.79
C GLY A 193 0.90 1.83 20.35
N LEU A 194 0.57 2.50 19.24
CA LEU A 194 -0.77 2.57 18.68
C LEU A 194 -0.70 2.66 17.14
N ILE A 195 -1.53 1.87 16.47
CA ILE A 195 -1.78 1.98 15.03
C ILE A 195 -3.10 2.73 14.83
N VAL A 196 -3.09 3.71 13.93
CA VAL A 196 -4.28 4.25 13.28
C VAL A 196 -4.26 3.78 11.82
N CYS A 197 -5.25 3.00 11.39
CA CYS A 197 -5.27 2.47 10.03
C CYS A 197 -6.57 2.75 9.27
N THR A 198 -6.45 2.78 7.95
CA THR A 198 -7.57 2.73 7.02
C THR A 198 -8.11 1.29 6.90
N PRO A 199 -9.25 1.10 6.22
CA PRO A 199 -9.75 -0.24 5.91
C PRO A 199 -8.79 -1.05 5.02
N THR A 200 -8.05 -0.39 4.11
CA THR A 200 -6.99 -1.04 3.34
C THR A 200 -5.85 -1.52 4.25
N GLY A 201 -5.47 -0.69 5.22
CA GLY A 201 -4.46 -1.03 6.22
C GLY A 201 -4.87 -2.11 7.23
N SER A 202 -6.17 -2.43 7.34
CA SER A 202 -6.67 -3.48 8.24
C SER A 202 -6.07 -4.86 7.96
N THR A 203 -5.66 -5.12 6.71
CA THR A 203 -4.98 -6.35 6.28
C THR A 203 -3.46 -6.26 6.28
N ALA A 204 -2.89 -5.13 6.73
CA ALA A 204 -1.45 -4.88 6.81
C ALA A 204 -0.96 -5.09 8.26
N TYR A 205 -0.29 -4.10 8.87
CA TYR A 205 0.26 -4.27 10.21
C TYR A 205 -0.82 -4.45 11.28
N ALA A 206 -1.97 -3.79 11.10
CA ALA A 206 -3.13 -3.93 11.97
C ALA A 206 -3.59 -5.39 12.13
N LEU A 207 -3.55 -6.20 11.06
CA LEU A 207 -3.92 -7.62 11.13
C LEU A 207 -2.99 -8.41 12.05
N SER A 208 -1.67 -8.17 11.93
CA SER A 208 -0.66 -8.79 12.79
C SER A 208 -0.78 -8.34 14.26
N ALA A 209 -1.33 -7.15 14.49
CA ALA A 209 -1.62 -6.61 15.81
C ALA A 209 -3.00 -7.03 16.37
N ASN A 210 -3.65 -8.06 15.79
CA ASN A 210 -4.99 -8.53 16.16
C ASN A 210 -6.12 -7.50 15.94
N GLY A 211 -5.93 -6.58 14.99
CA GLY A 211 -7.01 -5.72 14.50
C GLY A 211 -8.02 -6.50 13.65
N PRO A 212 -9.26 -6.01 13.56
CA PRO A 212 -10.28 -6.64 12.71
C PRO A 212 -9.94 -6.43 11.23
N ILE A 213 -10.35 -7.37 10.38
CA ILE A 213 -10.38 -7.16 8.93
C ILE A 213 -11.57 -6.26 8.60
N ILE A 214 -11.32 -5.17 7.89
CA ILE A 214 -12.32 -4.17 7.52
C ILE A 214 -12.43 -4.14 5.99
N HIS A 215 -13.66 -4.22 5.49
CA HIS A 215 -13.88 -4.20 4.04
C HIS A 215 -13.44 -2.84 3.44
N PRO A 216 -12.67 -2.79 2.34
CA PRO A 216 -12.08 -1.55 1.83
C PRO A 216 -13.08 -0.45 1.41
N MET A 217 -14.30 -0.83 1.06
CA MET A 217 -15.39 0.11 0.72
C MET A 217 -16.04 0.81 1.92
N LEU A 218 -15.75 0.38 3.15
CA LEU A 218 -16.21 1.12 4.33
C LEU A 218 -15.39 2.40 4.44
N SER A 219 -16.02 3.50 4.84
CA SER A 219 -15.28 4.73 5.19
C SER A 219 -15.16 4.79 6.71
N SER A 220 -14.08 4.22 7.23
CA SER A 220 -13.80 4.15 8.66
C SER A 220 -12.31 4.25 8.96
N LEU A 221 -11.96 4.56 10.21
CA LEU A 221 -10.60 4.52 10.74
C LEU A 221 -10.57 3.57 11.94
N ALA A 222 -9.48 2.81 12.11
CA ALA A 222 -9.36 1.91 13.25
C ALA A 222 -8.16 2.26 14.14
N LEU A 223 -8.38 2.20 15.45
CA LEU A 223 -7.37 2.32 16.51
C LEU A 223 -6.99 0.93 17.00
N ILE A 224 -5.74 0.52 16.82
CA ILE A 224 -5.23 -0.80 17.23
C ILE A 224 -4.05 -0.61 18.22
N PRO A 225 -4.27 -0.78 19.54
CA PRO A 225 -3.20 -0.70 20.53
C PRO A 225 -2.15 -1.80 20.32
N LEU A 226 -0.87 -1.46 20.51
CA LEU A 226 0.25 -2.42 20.41
C LEU A 226 0.72 -2.81 21.80
N ALA A 227 0.60 -4.11 22.12
CA ALA A 227 0.97 -4.71 23.40
C ALA A 227 0.59 -3.84 24.62
N PRO A 228 -0.67 -3.41 24.77
CA PRO A 228 -1.07 -2.55 25.88
C PRO A 228 -0.98 -3.32 27.21
N GLN A 229 -0.50 -2.66 28.27
CA GLN A 229 -0.51 -3.24 29.62
C GLN A 229 -1.94 -3.46 30.14
N ALA A 230 -2.87 -2.59 29.76
CA ALA A 230 -4.26 -2.70 30.16
C ALA A 230 -4.96 -3.84 29.40
N LEU A 231 -5.31 -4.92 30.11
CA LEU A 231 -5.99 -6.10 29.57
C LEU A 231 -7.38 -5.81 28.97
N SER A 232 -7.98 -4.68 29.31
CA SER A 232 -9.26 -4.21 28.79
C SER A 232 -9.13 -3.39 27.50
N SER A 233 -7.91 -3.02 27.08
CA SER A 233 -7.71 -2.24 25.85
C SER A 233 -8.05 -3.09 24.64
N ARG A 234 -8.89 -2.57 23.74
CA ARG A 234 -9.41 -3.27 22.57
C ARG A 234 -9.29 -2.40 21.32
N PRO A 235 -9.19 -3.00 20.13
CA PRO A 235 -9.37 -2.30 18.87
C PRO A 235 -10.71 -1.55 18.82
N ILE A 236 -10.70 -0.35 18.22
CA ILE A 236 -11.90 0.47 18.02
C ILE A 236 -11.99 0.88 16.55
N ASN A 237 -13.13 0.64 15.91
CA ASN A 237 -13.42 1.17 14.57
C ASN A 237 -14.31 2.41 14.69
N LEU A 238 -13.97 3.47 13.95
CA LEU A 238 -14.52 4.80 14.06
C LEU A 238 -14.97 5.31 12.67
N PRO A 239 -15.98 6.18 12.59
CA PRO A 239 -16.26 6.95 11.37
C PRO A 239 -15.03 7.70 10.87
N ALA A 240 -14.82 7.75 9.55
CA ALA A 240 -13.60 8.31 8.96
C ALA A 240 -13.52 9.86 8.95
N ASP A 241 -14.63 10.53 9.21
CA ASP A 241 -14.71 11.99 9.34
C ASP A 241 -14.19 12.50 10.69
N LEU A 242 -13.93 11.61 11.66
CA LEU A 242 -13.37 11.97 12.95
C LEU A 242 -11.84 12.14 12.88
N GLU A 243 -11.36 13.21 13.50
CA GLU A 243 -9.93 13.43 13.72
C GLU A 243 -9.48 12.64 14.97
N ILE A 244 -8.38 11.91 14.86
CA ILE A 244 -7.73 11.23 15.98
C ILE A 244 -6.50 12.06 16.37
N LYS A 245 -6.37 12.36 17.67
CA LYS A 245 -5.19 13.03 18.24
C LYS A 245 -4.51 12.09 19.21
N ILE A 246 -3.20 11.89 19.02
CA ILE A 246 -2.35 11.11 19.91
C ILE A 246 -1.34 12.07 20.53
N ILE A 247 -1.32 12.17 21.85
CA ILE A 247 -0.40 13.04 22.58
C ILE A 247 0.64 12.17 23.26
N ILE A 248 1.93 12.46 23.04
CA ILE A 248 3.03 11.74 23.68
C ILE A 248 3.19 12.24 25.12
N LYS A 249 2.86 11.40 26.11
CA LYS A 249 2.98 11.77 27.54
C LYS A 249 4.33 11.38 28.13
N ASP A 250 4.81 10.19 27.79
CA ASP A 250 6.16 9.73 28.13
C ASP A 250 6.64 8.80 27.02
N GLY A 251 7.61 9.25 26.22
CA GLY A 251 8.00 8.50 25.04
C GLY A 251 9.31 8.93 24.43
N ARG A 252 10.38 9.06 25.23
CA ARG A 252 11.70 9.40 24.68
C ARG A 252 12.12 8.41 23.59
N GLY A 253 12.36 8.92 22.39
CA GLY A 253 12.76 8.11 21.24
C GLY A 253 11.61 7.41 20.53
N THR A 254 10.36 7.72 20.85
CA THR A 254 9.19 7.28 20.08
C THR A 254 9.30 7.79 18.65
N VAL A 255 8.86 6.98 17.69
CA VAL A 255 8.83 7.37 16.29
C VAL A 255 7.44 7.16 15.70
N LEU A 256 7.10 7.98 14.72
CA LEU A 256 5.94 7.83 13.87
C LEU A 256 6.38 7.19 12.56
N HIS A 257 5.73 6.10 12.17
CA HIS A 257 5.82 5.51 10.83
C HIS A 257 4.52 5.75 10.07
N CYS A 258 4.62 6.21 8.83
CA CYS A 258 3.50 6.23 7.88
C CYS A 258 3.79 5.19 6.78
N ASP A 259 2.94 4.17 6.66
CA ASP A 259 3.07 3.06 5.69
C ASP A 259 4.43 2.34 5.73
N MET A 260 5.17 2.44 6.84
CA MET A 260 6.57 2.01 6.98
C MET A 260 7.53 2.65 5.94
N GLN A 261 7.12 3.74 5.30
CA GLN A 261 7.90 4.43 4.25
C GLN A 261 8.41 5.79 4.68
N THR A 262 7.72 6.46 5.61
CA THR A 262 8.16 7.74 6.16
C THR A 262 8.25 7.64 7.67
N ILE A 263 9.35 8.16 8.23
CA ILE A 263 9.67 8.07 9.66
C ILE A 263 9.89 9.49 10.20
N ALA A 264 9.32 9.78 11.36
CA ALA A 264 9.55 11.04 12.08
C ALA A 264 9.78 10.78 13.57
N GLU A 265 10.78 11.44 14.14
CA GLU A 265 11.05 11.39 15.58
C GLU A 265 10.04 12.25 16.36
N LEU A 266 9.52 11.67 17.43
CA LEU A 266 8.56 12.31 18.31
C LEU A 266 9.23 12.74 19.63
N LYS A 267 8.68 13.79 20.23
CA LYS A 267 9.04 14.30 21.55
C LYS A 267 7.81 14.30 22.45
N ASP A 268 8.06 14.30 23.75
CA ASP A 268 7.00 14.48 24.74
C ASP A 268 6.23 15.78 24.44
N GLU A 269 4.92 15.71 24.63
CA GLU A 269 3.90 16.73 24.30
C GLU A 269 3.70 17.01 22.80
N ASP A 270 4.34 16.26 21.90
CA ASP A 270 3.92 16.26 20.50
C ASP A 270 2.49 15.73 20.35
N ILE A 271 1.75 16.33 19.42
CA ILE A 271 0.41 15.89 19.05
C ILE A 271 0.48 15.36 17.63
N ILE A 272 0.18 14.08 17.46
CA ILE A 272 -0.03 13.47 16.16
C ILE A 272 -1.51 13.60 15.83
N SER A 273 -1.84 14.39 14.82
CA SER A 273 -3.18 14.50 14.25
C SER A 273 -3.29 13.58 13.05
N VAL A 274 -4.27 12.67 13.08
CA VAL A 274 -4.58 11.72 12.01
C VAL A 274 -6.04 11.90 11.62
N LYS A 275 -6.30 12.14 10.33
CA LYS A 275 -7.66 12.26 9.78
C LYS A 275 -7.71 11.61 8.41
N LYS A 276 -8.92 11.36 7.89
CA LYS A 276 -9.08 11.00 6.49
C LYS A 276 -8.54 12.12 5.58
N SER A 277 -7.74 11.73 4.59
CA SER A 277 -7.22 12.62 3.57
C SER A 277 -8.31 13.04 2.59
N GLU A 278 -8.17 14.23 2.00
CA GLU A 278 -8.99 14.66 0.86
C GLU A 278 -8.62 13.89 -0.42
N HIS A 279 -7.45 13.24 -0.44
CA HIS A 279 -6.99 12.41 -1.55
C HIS A 279 -7.30 10.93 -1.32
N THR A 280 -7.58 10.23 -2.42
CA THR A 280 -7.85 8.78 -2.43
C THR A 280 -7.01 8.10 -3.49
N VAL A 281 -6.56 6.88 -3.22
CA VAL A 281 -5.95 6.03 -4.26
C VAL A 281 -7.06 5.44 -5.13
N LYS A 282 -6.89 5.49 -6.46
CA LYS A 282 -7.86 4.91 -7.41
C LYS A 282 -7.28 3.64 -8.03
N LEU A 283 -7.68 2.48 -7.52
CA LEU A 283 -7.23 1.19 -8.02
C LEU A 283 -8.09 0.74 -9.20
N LEU A 284 -7.45 0.27 -10.26
CA LEU A 284 -8.09 -0.26 -11.45
C LEU A 284 -8.08 -1.79 -11.40
N HIS A 285 -9.26 -2.38 -11.34
CA HIS A 285 -9.48 -3.81 -11.22
C HIS A 285 -10.10 -4.42 -12.48
N PRO A 286 -9.78 -5.68 -12.83
CA PRO A 286 -10.59 -6.46 -13.76
C PRO A 286 -12.04 -6.61 -13.25
N LYS A 287 -13.02 -6.77 -14.14
CA LYS A 287 -14.43 -7.02 -13.75
C LYS A 287 -14.63 -8.27 -12.89
N SER A 288 -13.71 -9.22 -12.97
CA SER A 288 -13.72 -10.46 -12.19
C SER A 288 -13.09 -10.30 -10.79
N TYR A 289 -12.68 -9.08 -10.41
CA TYR A 289 -12.13 -8.82 -9.08
C TYR A 289 -13.15 -9.16 -7.99
N ASP A 290 -12.70 -9.94 -7.02
CA ASP A 290 -13.46 -10.31 -5.83
C ASP A 290 -12.53 -10.21 -4.62
N TYR A 291 -12.78 -9.21 -3.77
CA TYR A 291 -12.02 -8.96 -2.54
C TYR A 291 -11.97 -10.20 -1.63
N PHE A 292 -13.09 -10.93 -1.47
CA PHE A 292 -13.11 -12.12 -0.61
C PHE A 292 -12.32 -13.29 -1.22
N SER A 293 -12.24 -13.39 -2.54
CA SER A 293 -11.35 -14.36 -3.19
C SER A 293 -9.89 -14.06 -2.90
N VAL A 294 -9.48 -12.79 -2.90
CA VAL A 294 -8.12 -12.37 -2.50
C VAL A 294 -7.87 -12.76 -1.04
N LEU A 295 -8.80 -12.41 -0.15
CA LEU A 295 -8.72 -12.68 1.29
C LEU A 295 -8.58 -14.19 1.59
N ARG A 296 -9.41 -15.03 0.94
CA ARG A 296 -9.32 -16.50 1.07
C ARG A 296 -7.96 -17.04 0.64
N LYS A 297 -7.45 -16.62 -0.53
CA LYS A 297 -6.15 -17.06 -1.04
C LYS A 297 -5.00 -16.64 -0.12
N LYS A 298 -5.04 -15.41 0.40
CA LYS A 298 -4.00 -14.81 1.23
C LYS A 298 -3.89 -15.40 2.62
N LEU A 299 -5.03 -15.58 3.28
CA LEU A 299 -5.10 -16.09 4.64
C LEU A 299 -5.21 -17.62 4.67
N ASN A 300 -5.21 -18.27 3.50
CA ASN A 300 -5.54 -19.69 3.35
C ASN A 300 -6.85 -20.03 4.08
N TRP A 301 -7.82 -19.12 4.00
CA TRP A 301 -8.99 -19.11 4.86
C TRP A 301 -9.89 -20.31 4.54
N SER A 302 -10.15 -21.13 5.55
CA SER A 302 -10.94 -22.36 5.44
C SER A 302 -10.29 -23.47 4.60
N ALA A 303 -8.96 -23.47 4.46
CA ALA A 303 -8.25 -24.64 3.94
C ALA A 303 -8.41 -25.82 4.91
N ASN A 304 -9.15 -26.84 4.48
CA ASN A 304 -9.27 -28.08 5.24
C ASN A 304 -7.89 -28.74 5.39
N PRO A 305 -7.53 -29.27 6.57
CA PRO A 305 -6.25 -29.97 6.79
C PRO A 305 -5.96 -31.23 5.94
N SER A 306 -6.78 -31.55 4.93
CA SER A 306 -6.80 -32.85 4.26
C SER A 306 -6.54 -32.78 2.75
N SER A 307 -5.27 -32.69 2.37
CA SER A 307 -4.71 -33.45 1.25
C SER A 307 -3.18 -33.38 1.26
N ARG A 308 -2.53 -33.97 2.28
CA ARG A 308 -1.16 -34.47 2.08
C ARG A 308 -1.26 -35.50 0.96
N LYS A 309 -0.76 -35.15 -0.23
CA LYS A 309 -0.51 -36.10 -1.31
C LYS A 309 0.19 -37.31 -0.67
N LYS A 310 -0.40 -38.50 -0.78
CA LYS A 310 0.28 -39.76 -0.47
C LYS A 310 1.61 -39.74 -1.23
N GLN A 311 2.72 -39.58 -0.50
CA GLN A 311 4.02 -39.99 -1.02
C GLN A 311 3.89 -41.49 -1.29
N SER A 312 3.95 -41.84 -2.57
CA SER A 312 4.13 -43.21 -3.02
C SER A 312 5.45 -43.71 -2.46
N ASN A 313 5.40 -44.47 -1.37
CA ASN A 313 6.47 -45.37 -1.00
C ASN A 313 6.52 -46.48 -2.05
N THR A 314 7.29 -46.27 -3.12
CA THR A 314 7.91 -47.34 -3.87
C THR A 314 9.38 -47.37 -3.48
N ASN A 315 9.66 -47.89 -2.29
CA ASN A 315 11.00 -48.39 -1.99
C ASN A 315 10.95 -49.91 -2.17
N GLY A 316 11.60 -50.34 -3.26
CA GLY A 316 12.04 -51.71 -3.40
C GLY A 316 12.97 -52.09 -2.24
N GLY A 317 12.92 -53.38 -1.90
CA GLY A 317 13.76 -54.00 -0.90
C GLY A 317 13.63 -55.50 -1.05
N ALA A 318 14.31 -56.04 -2.04
CA ALA A 318 14.63 -57.46 -2.13
C ALA A 318 15.50 -57.85 -0.93
N LEU A 319 15.18 -58.96 -0.28
CA LEU A 319 16.10 -59.72 0.56
C LEU A 319 15.85 -61.21 0.28
N GLY A 320 16.73 -61.77 -0.55
CA GLY A 320 17.32 -63.08 -0.29
C GLY A 320 18.67 -62.88 0.38
#